data_AF-A0A9P5SJ80-F1
#
_entry.id   AF-A0A9P5SJ80-F1
#
_cell.length_a   1.000
_cell.length_b   1.000
_cell.length_c   1.000
_cell.angle_alpha   90.00
_cell.angle_beta   90.00
_cell.angle_gamma   90.00
#
_symmetry.space_group_name_H-M   'P 1'
#
loop_
_entity.id
_entity.type
_entity.pdbx_description
1 polymer ?
#
loop_
_entity_poly.entity_id
_entity_poly.type
_entity_poly.pdbx_seq_one_letter_code
_entity_poly.pdbx_strand_id
1 'polypeptide(L)'
;MMPPLSSPVEPSPINEEDTVQVHDNSASVSVASQWLQLKGQIVHLRKCYKRLFFMDLRIDSHTKHTILFRSDDARDNIPTLTDLELTKLWKRSKRGDIIDLSCFQTSEGERIKREHQVFQAVNFQVLKAWPGFDPFPSEPAMGIKDTPATASTAPKQTEPGTVDNSSNTDSSYSWRDYCKFWINSHKCLKEDCRLKHPTGDEYTRVQEMWVSERTQERKVRARIQDDPHATSSKVPHSQRAFIFGRWIVEKYGREYLNSGSGVLDIAGGKGEISLFLTHMFGIRSTVIEPNVRPDKPYQRKNLMSVIQKQMDIEAGGDGHFYRKYVSSETEPPEASQDSKTADTSVDVDLDLDEEAKKERRRIKKQQLLQFIVPRLSTLMNDQFEDQYPGVLESASILIGMHPDQATEPTVDMALKHRKPFAVVPCCVFAHENPERRLRDGGEVNTTFDFIQYLMEKESSVPMQKDFLPFDGMNIVVHQPLKQPQ
;
A
#
# COMPACT_ATOMS: atom_id res chain seq x y z
N MET A 1 40.21 -2.38 -66.28
CA MET A 1 41.61 -2.33 -65.84
C MET A 1 41.68 -2.97 -64.45
N MET A 2 42.25 -4.17 -64.36
CA MET A 2 42.76 -4.76 -63.12
C MET A 2 44.28 -4.90 -63.27
N PRO A 3 45.03 -4.87 -62.16
CA PRO A 3 45.97 -5.95 -61.89
C PRO A 3 45.82 -6.54 -60.47
N PRO A 4 46.49 -7.67 -60.17
CA PRO A 4 45.96 -8.73 -59.30
C PRO A 4 46.81 -9.04 -58.04
N LEU A 5 46.26 -9.97 -57.23
CA LEU A 5 46.90 -11.04 -56.41
C LEU A 5 48.30 -10.82 -55.79
N SER A 6 48.37 -11.04 -54.47
CA SER A 6 49.56 -11.64 -53.83
C SER A 6 49.17 -12.39 -52.54
N SER A 7 49.20 -13.72 -52.60
CA SER A 7 49.65 -14.63 -51.52
C SER A 7 51.02 -15.17 -51.99
N PRO A 8 51.76 -16.04 -51.26
CA PRO A 8 51.78 -16.46 -49.85
C PRO A 8 53.22 -16.40 -49.24
N VAL A 9 53.40 -16.59 -47.92
CA VAL A 9 54.67 -17.15 -47.38
C VAL A 9 54.39 -18.01 -46.14
N GLU A 10 54.64 -19.31 -46.28
CA GLU A 10 55.05 -20.30 -45.28
C GLU A 10 56.53 -20.63 -45.59
N PRO A 11 57.33 -21.43 -44.83
CA PRO A 11 57.11 -22.11 -43.54
C PRO A 11 58.39 -22.18 -42.63
N SER A 12 58.32 -23.01 -41.57
CA SER A 12 59.39 -23.92 -41.08
C SER A 12 60.35 -23.45 -39.94
N PRO A 13 61.05 -24.37 -39.22
CA PRO A 13 60.57 -25.07 -38.00
C PRO A 13 61.69 -25.11 -36.90
N ILE A 14 61.55 -26.02 -35.91
CA ILE A 14 62.62 -26.80 -35.20
C ILE A 14 62.74 -26.60 -33.66
N ASN A 15 62.33 -27.69 -32.99
CA ASN A 15 62.87 -28.45 -31.84
C ASN A 15 62.94 -27.90 -30.40
N GLU A 16 62.27 -28.65 -29.49
CA GLU A 16 62.85 -29.66 -28.57
C GLU A 16 64.31 -29.40 -28.13
N GLU A 17 64.71 -29.39 -26.86
CA GLU A 17 64.34 -30.15 -25.65
C GLU A 17 65.02 -29.44 -24.45
N ASP A 18 64.42 -29.45 -23.24
CA ASP A 18 65.16 -29.74 -21.99
C ASP A 18 64.23 -29.87 -20.75
N THR A 19 63.84 -31.12 -20.48
CA THR A 19 64.05 -31.91 -19.24
C THR A 19 63.83 -31.28 -17.82
N VAL A 20 62.80 -31.81 -17.10
CA VAL A 20 62.76 -32.19 -15.64
C VAL A 20 62.73 -31.03 -14.61
N GLN A 21 61.89 -30.92 -13.55
CA GLN A 21 60.95 -31.80 -12.84
C GLN A 21 60.11 -30.97 -11.81
N VAL A 22 58.94 -31.54 -11.41
CA VAL A 22 58.29 -31.48 -10.07
C VAL A 22 57.32 -30.31 -9.72
N HIS A 23 56.03 -30.70 -9.68
CA HIS A 23 54.89 -30.24 -8.85
C HIS A 23 54.52 -28.75 -8.76
N ASP A 24 53.39 -28.37 -9.38
CA ASP A 24 52.10 -28.23 -8.68
C ASP A 24 50.96 -28.00 -9.70
N ASN A 25 49.93 -28.83 -9.65
CA ASN A 25 48.83 -28.83 -10.63
C ASN A 25 47.85 -27.69 -10.33
N SER A 26 48.22 -26.45 -10.66
CA SER A 26 47.29 -25.32 -10.75
C SER A 26 46.78 -25.20 -12.19
N ALA A 27 45.89 -26.12 -12.56
CA ALA A 27 45.11 -25.97 -13.78
C ALA A 27 44.14 -24.80 -13.58
N SER A 28 44.46 -23.68 -14.23
CA SER A 28 43.59 -22.56 -14.52
C SER A 28 42.34 -23.07 -15.25
N VAL A 29 41.29 -23.35 -14.48
CA VAL A 29 39.95 -23.58 -15.03
C VAL A 29 39.46 -22.23 -15.55
N SER A 30 39.47 -22.08 -16.88
CA SER A 30 38.70 -21.04 -17.55
C SER A 30 37.23 -21.18 -17.11
N VAL A 31 36.70 -20.18 -16.42
CA VAL A 31 35.30 -20.14 -16.00
C VAL A 31 34.43 -19.82 -17.22
N ALA A 32 34.42 -20.72 -18.20
CA ALA A 32 33.31 -20.83 -19.12
C ALA A 32 32.09 -21.18 -18.26
N SER A 33 31.12 -20.28 -18.22
CA SER A 33 29.92 -20.37 -17.39
C SER A 33 29.21 -21.69 -17.67
N GLN A 34 29.38 -22.70 -16.80
CA GLN A 34 28.68 -23.96 -16.94
C GLN A 34 27.19 -23.71 -16.75
N TRP A 35 26.45 -23.90 -17.83
CA TRP A 35 25.00 -23.92 -17.79
C TRP A 35 24.54 -25.19 -17.10
N LEU A 36 23.64 -25.04 -16.15
CA LEU A 36 23.00 -26.12 -15.40
C LEU A 36 21.55 -26.23 -15.85
N GLN A 37 21.12 -27.44 -16.23
CA GLN A 37 19.72 -27.73 -16.47
C GLN A 37 19.04 -28.06 -15.15
N LEU A 38 17.95 -27.37 -14.85
CA LEU A 38 17.13 -27.58 -13.66
C LEU A 38 15.68 -27.85 -14.05
N LYS A 39 15.16 -28.95 -13.50
CA LYS A 39 13.75 -29.31 -13.61
C LYS A 39 13.12 -29.30 -12.23
N GLY A 40 11.99 -28.62 -12.09
CA GLY A 40 11.33 -28.52 -10.80
C GLY A 40 9.97 -27.84 -10.86
N GLN A 41 9.36 -27.69 -9.70
CA GLN A 41 8.06 -27.04 -9.54
C GLN A 41 8.20 -25.62 -9.04
N ILE A 42 7.50 -24.67 -9.67
CA ILE A 42 7.48 -23.28 -9.21
C ILE A 42 6.69 -23.19 -7.90
N VAL A 43 7.37 -22.94 -6.79
CA VAL A 43 6.73 -22.88 -5.46
C VAL A 43 6.56 -21.46 -4.92
N HIS A 44 7.32 -20.50 -5.46
CA HIS A 44 7.20 -19.10 -5.10
C HIS A 44 7.59 -18.19 -6.28
N LEU A 45 6.94 -17.04 -6.39
CA LEU A 45 7.23 -16.00 -7.40
C LEU A 45 7.22 -14.65 -6.70
N ARG A 46 8.26 -13.85 -6.91
CA ARG A 46 8.36 -12.50 -6.37
C ARG A 46 8.87 -11.54 -7.43
N LYS A 47 8.08 -10.51 -7.74
CA LYS A 47 8.51 -9.41 -8.61
C LYS A 47 9.00 -8.27 -7.74
N CYS A 48 10.27 -7.93 -7.87
CA CYS A 48 10.87 -6.85 -7.09
C CYS A 48 10.62 -5.49 -7.74
N TYR A 49 10.91 -5.37 -9.04
CA TYR A 49 10.61 -4.15 -9.81
C TYR A 49 10.42 -4.46 -11.31
N LYS A 50 10.36 -3.43 -12.16
CA LYS A 50 10.06 -3.58 -13.60
C LYS A 50 11.07 -4.45 -14.36
N ARG A 51 12.34 -4.49 -13.96
CA ARG A 51 13.44 -5.15 -14.69
C ARG A 51 13.99 -6.40 -14.00
N LEU A 52 13.33 -6.89 -12.95
CA LEU A 52 13.82 -8.04 -12.17
C LEU A 52 12.72 -8.78 -11.40
N PHE A 53 12.72 -10.11 -11.46
CA PHE A 53 11.91 -10.98 -10.61
C PHE A 53 12.65 -12.26 -10.23
N PHE A 54 12.19 -12.92 -9.16
CA PHE A 54 12.69 -14.22 -8.73
C PHE A 54 11.60 -15.29 -8.75
N MET A 55 12.05 -16.52 -8.90
CA MET A 55 11.27 -17.73 -8.91
C MET A 55 11.97 -18.76 -8.02
N ASP A 56 11.28 -19.29 -7.00
CA ASP A 56 11.84 -20.39 -6.23
C ASP A 56 11.34 -21.71 -6.83
N LEU A 57 12.29 -22.55 -7.19
CA LEU A 57 12.09 -23.81 -7.88
C LEU A 57 12.40 -24.96 -6.91
N ARG A 58 11.39 -25.77 -6.60
CA ARG A 58 11.57 -26.99 -5.82
C ARG A 58 11.96 -28.13 -6.76
N ILE A 59 13.16 -28.68 -6.58
CA ILE A 59 13.70 -29.77 -7.41
C ILE A 59 13.22 -31.12 -6.88
N ASP A 60 13.29 -31.30 -5.57
CA ASP A 60 12.85 -32.49 -4.85
C ASP A 60 12.18 -32.09 -3.51
N SER A 61 11.87 -33.06 -2.65
CA SER A 61 11.15 -32.78 -1.39
C SER A 61 11.93 -31.93 -0.37
N HIS A 62 13.25 -31.81 -0.52
CA HIS A 62 14.13 -31.12 0.43
C HIS A 62 14.94 -29.97 -0.21
N THR A 63 15.05 -29.96 -1.55
CA THR A 63 15.90 -29.01 -2.28
C THR A 63 15.08 -27.95 -3.00
N LYS A 64 15.38 -26.68 -2.68
CA LYS A 64 14.80 -25.49 -3.31
C LYS A 64 15.91 -24.54 -3.77
N HIS A 65 15.85 -24.11 -5.03
CA HIS A 65 16.77 -23.14 -5.60
C HIS A 65 16.05 -21.85 -5.96
N THR A 66 16.72 -20.72 -5.75
CA THR A 66 16.24 -19.41 -6.21
C THR A 66 16.75 -19.16 -7.63
N ILE A 67 15.85 -18.82 -8.54
CA ILE A 67 16.14 -18.46 -9.92
C ILE A 67 15.82 -16.96 -10.13
N LEU A 68 16.79 -16.22 -10.66
CA LEU A 68 16.73 -14.81 -10.97
C LEU A 68 16.51 -14.60 -12.47
N PHE A 69 15.58 -13.71 -12.81
CA PHE A 69 15.38 -13.22 -14.17
C PHE A 69 15.50 -11.69 -14.15
N ARG A 70 16.31 -11.12 -15.05
CA ARG A 70 16.57 -9.68 -15.11
C ARG A 70 16.88 -9.18 -16.52
N SER A 71 16.58 -7.91 -16.79
CA SER A 71 16.81 -7.24 -18.08
C SER A 71 17.85 -6.10 -18.01
N ASP A 72 18.60 -6.03 -16.92
CA ASP A 72 19.59 -5.00 -16.63
C ASP A 72 20.98 -5.57 -16.33
N ASP A 73 21.24 -6.80 -16.76
CA ASP A 73 22.55 -7.43 -16.68
C ASP A 73 23.40 -7.04 -17.90
N ALA A 74 24.56 -6.44 -17.66
CA ALA A 74 25.44 -5.85 -18.67
C ALA A 74 26.70 -6.69 -18.92
N ARG A 75 26.73 -7.96 -18.52
CA ARG A 75 27.87 -8.87 -18.74
C ARG A 75 27.92 -9.33 -20.21
N ASP A 76 29.08 -9.20 -20.87
CA ASP A 76 29.25 -9.44 -22.31
C ASP A 76 29.16 -10.91 -22.76
N ASN A 77 29.12 -11.87 -21.81
CA ASN A 77 29.19 -13.32 -22.09
C ASN A 77 27.95 -14.10 -21.64
N ILE A 78 26.82 -13.42 -21.44
CA ILE A 78 25.55 -14.07 -21.09
C ILE A 78 24.41 -13.54 -21.96
N PRO A 79 23.38 -14.35 -22.23
CA PRO A 79 22.20 -13.85 -22.91
C PRO A 79 21.52 -12.76 -22.07
N THR A 80 21.14 -11.67 -22.72
CA THR A 80 20.42 -10.56 -22.09
C THR A 80 18.93 -10.64 -22.41
N LEU A 81 18.10 -10.18 -21.48
CA LEU A 81 16.66 -10.03 -21.68
C LEU A 81 16.32 -8.57 -21.91
N THR A 82 15.42 -8.29 -22.85
CA THR A 82 14.75 -6.99 -22.91
C THR A 82 13.67 -6.89 -21.83
N ASP A 83 13.28 -5.66 -21.45
CA ASP A 83 12.18 -5.42 -20.49
C ASP A 83 10.85 -6.05 -20.95
N LEU A 84 10.63 -6.11 -22.27
CA LEU A 84 9.45 -6.74 -22.86
C LEU A 84 9.49 -8.26 -22.71
N GLU A 85 10.64 -8.90 -22.97
CA GLU A 85 10.81 -10.35 -22.80
C GLU A 85 10.69 -10.75 -21.34
N LEU A 86 11.28 -9.98 -20.42
CA LEU A 86 11.12 -10.20 -18.99
C LEU A 86 9.65 -10.10 -18.55
N THR A 87 8.92 -9.11 -19.08
CA THR A 87 7.49 -8.96 -18.82
C THR A 87 6.68 -10.15 -19.35
N LYS A 88 7.04 -10.68 -20.53
CA LYS A 88 6.41 -11.88 -21.09
C LYS A 88 6.69 -13.12 -20.23
N LEU A 89 7.93 -13.30 -19.77
CA LEU A 89 8.31 -14.38 -18.86
C LEU A 89 7.51 -14.31 -17.56
N TRP A 90 7.43 -13.13 -16.92
CA TRP A 90 6.64 -12.93 -15.71
C TRP A 90 5.16 -13.31 -15.91
N LYS A 91 4.54 -12.88 -17.02
CA LYS A 91 3.14 -13.21 -17.34
C LYS A 91 2.92 -14.71 -17.60
N ARG A 92 3.94 -15.41 -18.08
CA ARG A 92 3.90 -16.85 -18.35
C ARG A 92 4.13 -17.69 -17.09
N SER A 93 4.87 -17.17 -16.10
CA SER A 93 5.16 -17.86 -14.85
C SER A 93 3.91 -18.06 -14.00
N LYS A 94 3.53 -19.33 -13.75
CA LYS A 94 2.47 -19.68 -12.82
C LYS A 94 3.00 -20.58 -11.72
N ARG A 95 2.64 -20.26 -10.47
CA ARG A 95 2.96 -21.15 -9.35
C ARG A 95 2.30 -22.50 -9.56
N GLY A 96 3.04 -23.56 -9.24
CA GLY A 96 2.62 -24.95 -9.39
C GLY A 96 3.02 -25.60 -10.71
N ASP A 97 3.38 -24.82 -11.73
CA ASP A 97 3.87 -25.36 -13.00
C ASP A 97 5.17 -26.13 -12.75
N ILE A 98 5.29 -27.29 -13.39
CA ILE A 98 6.55 -28.02 -13.50
C ILE A 98 7.24 -27.51 -14.75
N ILE A 99 8.44 -26.96 -14.56
CA ILE A 99 9.22 -26.32 -15.62
C ILE A 99 10.58 -27.00 -15.77
N ASP A 100 11.16 -26.80 -16.94
CA ASP A 100 12.54 -27.09 -17.28
C ASP A 100 13.24 -25.79 -17.68
N LEU A 101 14.44 -25.55 -17.18
CA LEU A 101 15.18 -24.34 -17.49
C LEU A 101 16.69 -24.56 -17.49
N SER A 102 17.35 -23.82 -18.38
CA SER A 102 18.80 -23.66 -18.40
C SER A 102 19.17 -22.44 -17.57
N CYS A 103 20.03 -22.61 -16.57
CA CYS A 103 20.49 -21.52 -15.70
C CYS A 103 22.01 -21.48 -15.59
N PHE A 104 22.52 -20.35 -15.12
CA PHE A 104 23.96 -20.11 -14.92
C PHE A 104 24.18 -19.32 -13.64
N GLN A 105 25.44 -19.19 -13.23
CA GLN A 105 25.77 -18.48 -12.00
C GLN A 105 25.48 -16.98 -12.10
N THR A 106 24.87 -16.43 -11.03
CA THR A 106 24.69 -14.99 -10.86
C THR A 106 26.04 -14.27 -10.69
N SER A 107 26.03 -12.94 -10.79
CA SER A 107 27.22 -12.13 -10.53
C SER A 107 27.78 -12.33 -9.11
N GLU A 108 29.08 -12.09 -8.92
CA GLU A 108 29.76 -12.26 -7.62
C GLU A 108 29.09 -11.45 -6.49
N GLY A 109 28.71 -10.20 -6.79
CA GLY A 109 28.04 -9.32 -5.83
C GLY A 109 26.65 -9.82 -5.40
N GLU A 110 25.97 -10.63 -6.19
CA GLU A 110 24.68 -11.24 -5.83
C GLU A 110 24.85 -12.53 -5.02
N ARG A 111 25.96 -13.23 -5.24
CA ARG A 111 26.31 -14.45 -4.50
C ARG A 111 26.72 -14.13 -3.07
N ILE A 112 27.62 -13.16 -2.88
CA ILE A 112 28.17 -12.80 -1.56
C ILE A 112 27.08 -12.25 -0.64
N LYS A 113 26.04 -11.61 -1.18
CA LYS A 113 24.94 -11.02 -0.40
C LYS A 113 23.91 -12.02 0.12
N ARG A 114 24.03 -13.33 -0.18
CA ARG A 114 22.99 -14.32 0.14
C ARG A 114 23.55 -15.56 0.81
N GLU A 115 22.88 -15.99 1.88
CA GLU A 115 23.16 -17.23 2.60
C GLU A 115 22.74 -18.49 1.80
N HIS A 116 22.06 -18.34 0.66
CA HIS A 116 21.58 -19.44 -0.18
C HIS A 116 21.94 -19.25 -1.66
N GLN A 117 22.04 -20.37 -2.39
CA GLN A 117 22.42 -20.36 -3.80
C GLN A 117 21.32 -19.74 -4.68
N VAL A 118 21.74 -18.84 -5.56
CA VAL A 118 20.89 -18.22 -6.58
C VAL A 118 21.49 -18.43 -7.95
N PHE A 119 20.66 -18.84 -8.89
CA PHE A 119 21.01 -18.97 -10.30
C PHE A 119 20.28 -17.92 -11.12
N GLN A 120 20.79 -17.62 -12.31
CA GLN A 120 20.14 -16.76 -13.28
C GLN A 120 19.68 -17.57 -14.48
N ALA A 121 18.50 -17.25 -15.00
CA ALA A 121 17.98 -17.84 -16.21
C ALA A 121 17.39 -16.76 -17.12
N VAL A 122 17.33 -17.07 -18.41
CA VAL A 122 16.73 -16.18 -19.42
C VAL A 122 15.47 -16.75 -20.02
N ASN A 123 15.19 -18.05 -19.81
CA ASN A 123 13.99 -18.68 -20.31
C ASN A 123 13.69 -19.95 -19.52
N PHE A 124 12.47 -20.48 -19.69
CA PHE A 124 12.06 -21.78 -19.18
C PHE A 124 10.97 -22.37 -20.08
N GLN A 125 10.86 -23.70 -20.10
CA GLN A 125 9.79 -24.44 -20.75
C GLN A 125 8.84 -25.00 -19.68
N VAL A 126 7.54 -24.83 -19.87
CA VAL A 126 6.53 -25.50 -19.02
C VAL A 126 6.38 -26.93 -19.51
N LEU A 127 6.79 -27.90 -18.69
CA LEU A 127 6.64 -29.32 -18.97
C LEU A 127 5.25 -29.82 -18.60
N LYS A 128 4.74 -29.35 -17.46
CA LYS A 128 3.39 -29.66 -16.99
C LYS A 128 2.80 -28.43 -16.34
N ALA A 129 1.80 -27.85 -16.99
CA ALA A 129 1.01 -26.79 -16.38
C ALA A 129 0.31 -27.35 -15.13
N TRP A 130 0.24 -26.54 -14.09
CA TRP A 130 -0.60 -26.86 -12.94
C TRP A 130 -2.05 -27.02 -13.41
N PRO A 131 -2.66 -28.22 -13.27
CA PRO A 131 -3.98 -28.49 -13.81
C PRO A 131 -5.11 -27.87 -12.98
N GLY A 132 -4.78 -27.27 -11.83
CA GLY A 132 -5.76 -26.91 -10.82
C GLY A 132 -6.72 -25.82 -11.26
N PHE A 133 -8.00 -26.02 -10.94
CA PHE A 133 -9.03 -24.99 -10.90
C PHE A 133 -8.79 -23.95 -9.78
N ASP A 134 -7.76 -24.15 -8.94
CA ASP A 134 -7.31 -23.31 -7.82
C ASP A 134 -5.82 -22.88 -7.90
N PRO A 135 -5.41 -21.76 -7.26
CA PRO A 135 -4.03 -21.30 -7.21
C PRO A 135 -3.12 -22.20 -6.35
N PHE A 136 -1.94 -22.54 -6.86
CA PHE A 136 -0.94 -23.34 -6.15
C PHE A 136 -0.51 -22.73 -4.79
N PRO A 137 -0.46 -23.52 -3.69
CA PRO A 137 0.00 -23.05 -2.37
C PRO A 137 1.45 -22.55 -2.40
N SER A 138 1.70 -21.32 -1.96
CA SER A 138 3.05 -20.76 -1.93
C SER A 138 3.87 -21.33 -0.78
N GLU A 139 5.11 -21.68 -1.05
CA GLU A 139 6.12 -21.90 0.00
C GLU A 139 6.75 -20.57 0.44
N PRO A 140 7.36 -20.50 1.65
CA PRO A 140 8.18 -19.36 2.06
C PRO A 140 9.33 -19.13 1.10
N ALA A 141 9.69 -17.86 0.89
CA ALA A 141 10.84 -17.49 0.08
C ALA A 141 12.15 -17.95 0.73
N MET A 142 13.13 -18.33 -0.08
CA MET A 142 14.49 -18.64 0.42
C MET A 142 15.14 -17.40 1.08
N GLY A 143 15.80 -17.59 2.23
CA GLY A 143 16.55 -16.53 2.93
C GLY A 143 15.75 -15.70 3.93
N ILE A 144 14.48 -16.03 4.18
CA ILE A 144 13.79 -15.60 5.40
C ILE A 144 14.33 -16.49 6.51
N LYS A 145 15.04 -15.92 7.49
CA LYS A 145 15.38 -16.65 8.72
C LYS A 145 14.08 -17.11 9.34
N ASP A 146 13.90 -18.42 9.43
CA ASP A 146 12.88 -19.01 10.28
C ASP A 146 13.10 -18.40 11.67
N THR A 147 12.24 -17.47 12.06
CA THR A 147 12.04 -17.24 13.48
C THR A 147 11.52 -18.59 13.97
N PRO A 148 12.24 -19.27 14.87
CA PRO A 148 11.80 -20.59 15.31
C PRO A 148 10.36 -20.42 15.77
N ALA A 149 9.47 -21.19 15.16
CA ALA A 149 8.15 -21.42 15.69
C ALA A 149 8.38 -21.74 17.17
N THR A 150 7.94 -20.84 18.05
CA THR A 150 8.02 -21.04 19.49
C THR A 150 7.33 -22.36 19.76
N ALA A 151 8.16 -23.36 20.03
CA ALA A 151 7.74 -24.68 20.44
C ALA A 151 6.81 -24.51 21.63
N SER A 152 5.70 -25.23 21.59
CA SER A 152 4.82 -25.50 22.71
C SER A 152 5.62 -25.59 24.00
N THR A 153 5.47 -24.59 24.86
CA THR A 153 5.87 -24.76 26.25
C THR A 153 4.80 -25.63 26.89
N ALA A 154 5.13 -26.90 27.08
CA ALA A 154 4.34 -27.81 27.89
C ALA A 154 4.15 -27.21 29.30
N PRO A 155 2.96 -27.35 29.90
CA PRO A 155 2.66 -26.75 31.19
C PRO A 155 3.44 -27.43 32.30
N LYS A 156 4.08 -26.61 33.13
CA LYS A 156 4.73 -27.02 34.38
C LYS A 156 3.65 -27.52 35.34
N GLN A 157 3.78 -28.77 35.78
CA GLN A 157 2.95 -29.38 36.81
C GLN A 157 3.07 -28.60 38.13
N THR A 158 1.93 -28.18 38.67
CA THR A 158 1.75 -27.80 40.07
C THR A 158 0.52 -28.56 40.60
N GLU A 159 0.79 -29.45 41.56
CA GLU A 159 -0.14 -30.24 42.39
C GLU A 159 -0.73 -29.36 43.53
N PRO A 160 -1.79 -29.78 44.27
CA PRO A 160 -3.07 -29.07 44.32
C PRO A 160 -3.53 -28.63 45.72
N GLY A 161 -4.52 -27.73 45.73
CA GLY A 161 -5.30 -27.27 46.90
C GLY A 161 -5.76 -25.84 46.63
N THR A 162 -7.03 -25.47 46.59
CA THR A 162 -8.16 -25.91 47.41
C THR A 162 -9.46 -25.63 46.63
N VAL A 163 -10.45 -26.46 46.88
CA VAL A 163 -11.80 -26.50 46.32
C VAL A 163 -12.51 -25.15 46.44
N ASP A 164 -13.16 -24.68 45.37
CA ASP A 164 -14.54 -24.21 45.49
C ASP A 164 -15.33 -24.33 44.18
N ASN A 165 -16.53 -24.88 44.34
CA ASN A 165 -17.48 -25.29 43.32
C ASN A 165 -18.31 -24.09 42.83
N SER A 166 -18.35 -23.84 41.53
CA SER A 166 -19.61 -23.53 40.85
C SER A 166 -19.46 -23.71 39.34
N SER A 167 -20.26 -24.61 38.81
CA SER A 167 -20.49 -24.92 37.41
C SER A 167 -20.68 -23.69 36.52
N ASN A 168 -19.84 -23.55 35.49
CA ASN A 168 -20.33 -23.12 34.18
C ASN A 168 -19.45 -23.70 33.07
N THR A 169 -20.03 -24.59 32.26
CA THR A 169 -19.43 -25.14 31.05
C THR A 169 -19.49 -24.07 29.97
N ASP A 170 -18.40 -23.36 29.70
CA ASP A 170 -18.28 -22.53 28.50
C ASP A 170 -17.04 -22.94 27.72
N SER A 171 -17.27 -23.77 26.71
CA SER A 171 -16.27 -24.14 25.70
C SER A 171 -15.80 -22.86 25.03
N SER A 172 -14.55 -22.46 25.24
CA SER A 172 -13.91 -21.30 24.60
C SER A 172 -14.06 -21.34 23.07
N TYR A 173 -15.11 -20.70 22.56
CA TYR A 173 -15.38 -20.58 21.12
C TYR A 173 -14.36 -19.62 20.50
N SER A 174 -13.37 -20.16 19.79
CA SER A 174 -12.35 -19.38 19.09
C SER A 174 -12.63 -19.37 17.59
N TRP A 175 -12.53 -18.20 16.93
CA TRP A 175 -12.69 -18.15 15.46
C TRP A 175 -11.60 -18.99 14.74
N ARG A 176 -10.50 -19.34 15.43
CA ARG A 176 -9.39 -20.14 14.89
C ARG A 176 -9.80 -21.55 14.47
N ASP A 177 -10.94 -22.04 14.94
CA ASP A 177 -11.51 -23.33 14.53
C ASP A 177 -12.20 -23.28 13.15
N TYR A 178 -12.39 -22.08 12.62
CA TYR A 178 -13.08 -21.81 11.37
C TYR A 178 -12.12 -21.42 10.24
N CYS A 179 -12.48 -21.74 9.00
CA CYS A 179 -11.63 -21.46 7.85
C CYS A 179 -11.61 -19.97 7.53
N LYS A 180 -10.48 -19.31 7.75
CA LYS A 180 -10.31 -17.87 7.43
C LYS A 180 -10.69 -17.49 5.99
N PHE A 181 -10.50 -18.38 5.01
CA PHE A 181 -10.84 -18.09 3.61
C PHE A 181 -12.35 -18.09 3.39
N TRP A 182 -13.03 -19.07 4.00
CA TRP A 182 -14.49 -19.13 4.02
C TRP A 182 -15.07 -17.90 4.74
N ILE A 183 -14.59 -17.58 5.94
CA ILE A 183 -15.06 -16.42 6.73
C ILE A 183 -14.84 -15.10 5.97
N ASN A 184 -13.70 -14.93 5.31
CA ASN A 184 -13.38 -13.67 4.63
C ASN A 184 -14.10 -13.49 3.28
N SER A 185 -14.37 -14.58 2.54
CA SER A 185 -14.83 -14.47 1.14
C SER A 185 -15.97 -15.40 0.75
N HIS A 186 -16.56 -16.13 1.70
CA HIS A 186 -17.53 -17.21 1.45
C HIS A 186 -17.02 -18.29 0.48
N LYS A 187 -15.69 -18.37 0.34
CA LYS A 187 -15.01 -19.25 -0.62
C LYS A 187 -13.81 -19.89 0.06
N CYS A 188 -13.84 -21.21 0.16
CA CYS A 188 -12.69 -22.00 0.57
C CYS A 188 -12.26 -22.88 -0.60
N LEU A 189 -10.99 -22.79 -0.95
CA LEU A 189 -10.39 -23.50 -2.09
C LEU A 189 -9.80 -24.87 -1.66
N LYS A 190 -10.22 -25.41 -0.52
CA LYS A 190 -9.80 -26.72 -0.03
C LYS A 190 -10.99 -27.67 -0.08
N GLU A 191 -10.89 -28.69 -0.93
CA GLU A 191 -11.90 -29.76 -1.05
C GLU A 191 -12.11 -30.47 0.31
N ASP A 192 -11.01 -30.80 1.01
CA ASP A 192 -11.04 -31.39 2.36
C ASP A 192 -10.59 -30.40 3.44
N CYS A 193 -11.25 -29.24 3.53
CA CYS A 193 -10.93 -28.28 4.57
C CYS A 193 -11.28 -28.83 5.96
N ARG A 194 -10.26 -29.08 6.80
CA ARG A 194 -10.44 -29.53 8.20
C ARG A 194 -10.97 -28.46 9.15
N LEU A 195 -11.11 -27.23 8.68
CA LEU A 195 -11.61 -26.10 9.46
C LEU A 195 -13.08 -25.87 9.13
N LYS A 196 -13.86 -25.40 10.11
CA LYS A 196 -15.30 -25.22 9.97
C LYS A 196 -15.65 -24.16 8.92
N HIS A 197 -16.70 -24.43 8.14
CA HIS A 197 -17.31 -23.52 7.16
C HIS A 197 -18.71 -23.14 7.63
N PRO A 198 -18.84 -22.11 8.48
CA PRO A 198 -20.11 -21.76 9.08
C PRO A 198 -21.04 -21.15 8.03
N THR A 199 -22.35 -21.22 8.27
CA THR A 199 -23.40 -20.61 7.42
C THR A 199 -24.43 -19.90 8.31
N GLY A 200 -25.28 -19.05 7.72
CA GLY A 200 -26.31 -18.32 8.45
C GLY A 200 -25.74 -17.47 9.60
N ASP A 201 -26.39 -17.50 10.76
CA ASP A 201 -26.03 -16.67 11.92
C ASP A 201 -24.65 -17.02 12.50
N GLU A 202 -24.25 -18.30 12.43
CA GLU A 202 -22.92 -18.74 12.85
C GLU A 202 -21.83 -18.10 12.00
N TYR A 203 -22.07 -17.97 10.68
CA TYR A 203 -21.14 -17.28 9.79
C TYR A 203 -20.98 -15.82 10.19
N THR A 204 -22.09 -15.10 10.36
CA THR A 204 -22.10 -13.68 10.73
C THR A 204 -21.33 -13.46 12.03
N ARG A 205 -21.63 -14.25 13.07
CA ARG A 205 -20.96 -14.18 14.37
C ARG A 205 -19.44 -14.42 14.26
N VAL A 206 -19.03 -15.48 13.57
CA VAL A 206 -17.60 -15.82 13.42
C VAL A 206 -16.88 -14.78 12.56
N GLN A 207 -17.54 -14.23 11.55
CA GLN A 207 -17.00 -13.15 10.72
C GLN A 207 -16.80 -11.89 11.54
N GLU A 208 -17.77 -11.48 12.37
CA GLU A 208 -17.64 -10.34 13.28
C GLU A 208 -16.47 -10.51 14.24
N MET A 209 -16.32 -11.70 14.85
CA MET A 209 -15.18 -12.01 15.71
C MET A 209 -13.84 -11.90 14.97
N TRP A 210 -13.75 -12.50 13.77
CA TRP A 210 -12.53 -12.44 12.95
C TRP A 210 -12.18 -11.02 12.52
N VAL A 211 -13.17 -10.24 12.06
CA VAL A 211 -12.99 -8.83 11.67
C VAL A 211 -12.54 -8.02 12.86
N SER A 212 -13.15 -8.20 14.03
CA SER A 212 -12.80 -7.49 15.27
C SER A 212 -11.36 -7.74 15.69
N GLU A 213 -10.94 -9.01 15.83
CA GLU A 213 -9.57 -9.36 16.22
C GLU A 213 -8.54 -8.85 15.19
N ARG A 214 -8.82 -9.02 13.89
CA ARG A 214 -7.92 -8.52 12.83
C ARG A 214 -7.81 -7.01 12.81
N THR A 215 -8.92 -6.31 13.06
CA THR A 215 -8.92 -4.85 13.14
C THR A 215 -8.09 -4.40 14.34
N GLN A 216 -8.24 -5.05 15.49
CA GLN A 216 -7.44 -4.77 16.68
C GLN A 216 -5.95 -5.07 16.46
N GLU A 217 -5.59 -6.21 15.88
CA GLU A 217 -4.20 -6.54 15.54
C GLU A 217 -3.57 -5.51 14.58
N ARG A 218 -4.32 -5.07 13.57
CA ARG A 218 -3.86 -4.03 12.63
C ARG A 218 -3.62 -2.72 13.35
N LYS A 219 -4.54 -2.34 14.25
CA LYS A 219 -4.42 -1.13 15.07
C LYS A 219 -3.22 -1.18 16.03
N VAL A 220 -2.98 -2.33 16.66
CA VAL A 220 -1.79 -2.54 17.52
C VAL A 220 -0.51 -2.45 16.70
N ARG A 221 -0.46 -3.09 15.53
CA ARG A 221 0.71 -3.04 14.63
C ARG A 221 0.97 -1.65 14.02
N ALA A 222 -0.09 -0.89 13.78
CA ALA A 222 -0.01 0.47 13.24
C ALA A 222 0.20 1.53 14.34
N ARG A 223 0.35 1.12 15.61
CA ARG A 223 0.59 2.06 16.70
C ARG A 223 1.97 2.70 16.53
N ILE A 224 1.97 4.03 16.46
CA ILE A 224 3.19 4.84 16.44
C ILE A 224 3.56 5.15 17.89
N GLN A 225 4.85 5.03 18.23
CA GLN A 225 5.35 5.10 19.61
C GLN A 225 4.99 6.42 20.33
N ASP A 226 5.08 7.54 19.61
CA ASP A 226 4.89 8.89 20.17
C ASP A 226 3.48 9.45 19.95
N ASP A 227 2.54 8.63 19.48
CA ASP A 227 1.19 9.08 19.19
C ASP A 227 0.36 9.23 20.48
N PRO A 228 -0.11 10.45 20.83
CA PRO A 228 -0.88 10.68 22.04
C PRO A 228 -2.31 10.15 21.96
N HIS A 229 -2.81 9.82 20.76
CA HIS A 229 -4.20 9.38 20.57
C HIS A 229 -4.34 7.90 20.88
N ALA A 230 -5.19 7.58 21.85
CA ALA A 230 -5.53 6.19 22.16
C ALA A 230 -6.13 5.49 20.92
N THR A 231 -5.79 4.23 20.71
CA THR A 231 -6.28 3.41 19.59
C THR A 231 -7.81 3.36 19.47
N SER A 232 -8.53 3.47 20.60
CA SER A 232 -9.99 3.53 20.66
C SER A 232 -10.57 4.89 20.25
N SER A 233 -9.81 5.97 20.40
CA SER A 233 -10.21 7.34 20.07
C SER A 233 -10.00 7.72 18.60
N LYS A 234 -9.22 6.92 17.86
CA LYS A 234 -8.92 7.16 16.45
C LYS A 234 -10.12 6.83 15.56
N VAL A 235 -10.43 7.74 14.64
CA VAL A 235 -11.46 7.52 13.64
C VAL A 235 -10.95 6.67 12.48
N PRO A 236 -11.84 5.96 11.77
CA PRO A 236 -11.46 5.17 10.60
C PRO A 236 -10.85 6.03 9.49
N HIS A 237 -10.03 5.39 8.64
CA HIS A 237 -9.43 6.00 7.46
C HIS A 237 -10.44 6.74 6.54
N SER A 238 -11.70 6.32 6.47
CA SER A 238 -12.73 7.02 5.69
C SER A 238 -13.02 8.45 6.15
N GLN A 239 -12.71 8.80 7.40
CA GLN A 239 -12.97 10.13 7.98
C GLN A 239 -11.74 11.05 7.98
N ARG A 240 -10.57 10.55 7.56
CA ARG A 240 -9.31 11.30 7.64
C ARG A 240 -9.33 12.65 6.91
N ALA A 241 -10.02 12.76 5.78
CA ALA A 241 -10.15 14.01 5.03
C ALA A 241 -10.89 15.10 5.82
N PHE A 242 -11.95 14.71 6.54
CA PHE A 242 -12.67 15.62 7.43
C PHE A 242 -11.80 16.05 8.61
N ILE A 243 -11.15 15.09 9.29
CA ILE A 243 -10.28 15.37 10.44
C ILE A 243 -9.14 16.31 10.05
N PHE A 244 -8.48 16.03 8.91
CA PHE A 244 -7.41 16.90 8.41
C PHE A 244 -7.94 18.29 8.03
N GLY A 245 -9.06 18.38 7.30
CA GLY A 245 -9.68 19.65 6.94
C GLY A 245 -10.04 20.48 8.17
N ARG A 246 -10.70 19.87 9.16
CA ARG A 246 -11.05 20.51 10.44
C ARG A 246 -9.80 21.00 11.18
N TRP A 247 -8.78 20.15 11.30
CA TRP A 247 -7.52 20.51 11.96
C TRP A 247 -6.85 21.70 11.26
N ILE A 248 -6.86 21.77 9.92
CA ILE A 248 -6.35 22.93 9.18
C ILE A 248 -7.10 24.20 9.56
N VAL A 249 -8.44 24.16 9.62
CA VAL A 249 -9.25 25.33 10.01
C VAL A 249 -8.95 25.77 11.43
N GLU A 250 -8.88 24.84 12.38
CA GLU A 250 -8.56 25.12 13.78
C GLU A 250 -7.14 25.69 13.94
N LYS A 251 -6.16 25.16 13.19
CA LYS A 251 -4.75 25.56 13.30
C LYS A 251 -4.45 26.92 12.68
N TYR A 252 -5.02 27.21 11.51
CA TYR A 252 -4.67 28.39 10.70
C TYR A 252 -5.73 29.49 10.72
N GLY A 253 -6.97 29.17 11.09
CA GLY A 253 -8.08 30.10 11.11
C GLY A 253 -8.69 30.35 9.73
N ARG A 254 -10.03 30.45 9.69
CA ARG A 254 -10.80 30.61 8.45
C ARG A 254 -10.45 31.88 7.67
N GLU A 255 -10.14 32.99 8.34
CA GLU A 255 -9.80 34.25 7.71
C GLU A 255 -8.49 34.15 6.92
N TYR A 256 -7.43 33.63 7.56
CA TYR A 256 -6.14 33.42 6.91
C TYR A 256 -6.24 32.45 5.73
N LEU A 257 -6.94 31.33 5.91
CA LEU A 257 -7.14 30.32 4.86
C LEU A 257 -7.93 30.86 3.66
N ASN A 258 -8.69 31.93 3.85
CA ASN A 258 -9.37 32.66 2.78
C ASN A 258 -8.59 33.88 2.28
N SER A 259 -7.37 34.12 2.74
CA SER A 259 -6.51 35.16 2.14
C SER A 259 -6.08 34.75 0.73
N GLY A 260 -5.74 35.73 -0.12
CA GLY A 260 -5.24 35.49 -1.46
C GLY A 260 -6.21 34.70 -2.35
N SER A 261 -5.77 33.58 -2.93
CA SER A 261 -6.58 32.66 -3.74
C SER A 261 -7.17 31.49 -2.94
N GLY A 262 -6.85 31.36 -1.66
CA GLY A 262 -7.29 30.27 -0.80
C GLY A 262 -6.26 29.14 -0.65
N VAL A 263 -6.73 27.93 -0.40
CA VAL A 263 -5.93 26.73 -0.10
C VAL A 263 -5.62 25.94 -1.37
N LEU A 264 -4.37 25.50 -1.56
CA LEU A 264 -4.01 24.54 -2.61
C LEU A 264 -3.94 23.12 -2.03
N ASP A 265 -4.82 22.22 -2.48
CA ASP A 265 -4.87 20.80 -2.10
C ASP A 265 -4.05 19.96 -3.08
N ILE A 266 -2.78 19.75 -2.74
CA ILE A 266 -1.78 19.10 -3.59
C ILE A 266 -1.94 17.58 -3.55
N ALA A 267 -1.97 16.97 -4.73
CA ALA A 267 -2.30 15.56 -4.92
C ALA A 267 -3.63 15.17 -4.25
N GLY A 268 -4.59 16.10 -4.20
CA GLY A 268 -5.87 15.95 -3.49
C GLY A 268 -6.80 14.86 -4.07
N GLY A 269 -6.40 14.17 -5.13
CA GLY A 269 -7.14 13.04 -5.68
C GLY A 269 -8.54 13.45 -6.14
N LYS A 270 -9.56 12.93 -5.44
CA LYS A 270 -10.97 13.26 -5.73
C LYS A 270 -11.38 14.64 -5.19
N GLY A 271 -10.54 15.29 -4.39
CA GLY A 271 -10.79 16.59 -3.77
C GLY A 271 -11.67 16.51 -2.54
N GLU A 272 -11.63 15.41 -1.77
CA GLU A 272 -12.46 15.26 -0.55
C GLU A 272 -12.17 16.37 0.47
N ILE A 273 -10.90 16.73 0.66
CA ILE A 273 -10.50 17.82 1.56
C ILE A 273 -11.01 19.17 1.02
N SER A 274 -10.73 19.49 -0.26
CA SER A 274 -11.26 20.73 -0.87
C SER A 274 -12.78 20.84 -0.79
N LEU A 275 -13.51 19.73 -0.90
CA LEU A 275 -14.97 19.70 -0.76
C LEU A 275 -15.41 20.05 0.68
N PHE A 276 -14.75 19.49 1.71
CA PHE A 276 -15.00 19.88 3.10
C PHE A 276 -14.64 21.35 3.34
N LEU A 277 -13.45 21.80 2.92
CA LEU A 277 -13.02 23.19 3.05
C LEU A 277 -14.01 24.16 2.42
N THR A 278 -14.41 23.91 1.17
CA THR A 278 -15.29 24.82 0.41
C THR A 278 -16.71 24.83 0.96
N HIS A 279 -17.31 23.66 1.17
CA HIS A 279 -18.76 23.56 1.38
C HIS A 279 -19.17 23.45 2.84
N MET A 280 -18.29 22.97 3.72
CA MET A 280 -18.56 22.91 5.15
C MET A 280 -17.92 24.09 5.87
N PHE A 281 -16.66 24.39 5.58
CA PHE A 281 -15.91 25.42 6.32
C PHE A 281 -15.93 26.81 5.66
N GLY A 282 -16.45 26.93 4.43
CA GLY A 282 -16.50 28.20 3.69
C GLY A 282 -15.12 28.74 3.33
N ILE A 283 -14.19 27.86 2.99
CA ILE A 283 -12.80 28.15 2.65
C ILE A 283 -12.56 27.85 1.18
N ARG A 284 -12.08 28.85 0.42
CA ARG A 284 -11.71 28.65 -0.98
C ARG A 284 -10.58 27.64 -1.09
N SER A 285 -10.76 26.60 -1.90
CA SER A 285 -9.75 25.56 -2.12
C SER A 285 -9.70 25.11 -3.58
N THR A 286 -8.49 24.87 -4.09
CA THR A 286 -8.23 24.37 -5.44
C THR A 286 -7.41 23.08 -5.37
N VAL A 287 -7.86 22.03 -6.07
CA VAL A 287 -7.14 20.74 -6.13
C VAL A 287 -6.08 20.78 -7.21
N ILE A 288 -4.84 20.38 -6.89
CA ILE A 288 -3.76 20.16 -7.86
C ILE A 288 -3.53 18.65 -7.98
N GLU A 289 -3.89 18.04 -9.11
CA GLU A 289 -3.77 16.59 -9.31
C GLU A 289 -3.57 16.29 -10.81
N PRO A 290 -2.53 15.54 -11.21
CA PRO A 290 -2.26 15.26 -12.63
C PRO A 290 -3.35 14.42 -13.30
N ASN A 291 -4.00 13.52 -12.56
CA ASN A 291 -4.99 12.63 -13.13
C ASN A 291 -6.34 13.31 -13.22
N VAL A 292 -6.89 13.41 -14.43
CA VAL A 292 -8.28 13.82 -14.63
C VAL A 292 -9.20 12.74 -14.02
N ARG A 293 -9.79 13.05 -12.86
CA ARG A 293 -10.74 12.16 -12.19
C ARG A 293 -12.17 12.64 -12.46
N PRO A 294 -12.98 11.88 -13.22
CA PRO A 294 -14.35 12.28 -13.47
C PRO A 294 -15.14 12.27 -12.16
N ASP A 295 -15.87 13.35 -11.91
CA ASP A 295 -16.76 13.45 -10.78
C ASP A 295 -17.93 12.48 -10.91
N LYS A 296 -17.87 11.39 -10.16
CA LYS A 296 -18.98 10.43 -10.13
C LYS A 296 -20.06 10.94 -9.14
N PRO A 297 -21.31 11.12 -9.57
CA PRO A 297 -22.38 11.69 -8.73
C PRO A 297 -22.58 10.98 -7.37
N TYR A 298 -22.36 9.66 -7.31
CA TYR A 298 -22.51 8.89 -6.08
C TYR A 298 -21.41 9.18 -5.04
N GLN A 299 -20.18 9.48 -5.47
CA GLN A 299 -19.07 9.81 -4.56
C GLN A 299 -19.35 11.14 -3.86
N ARG A 300 -19.84 12.11 -4.63
CA ARG A 300 -20.33 13.38 -4.11
C ARG A 300 -21.52 13.18 -3.17
N LYS A 301 -22.51 12.36 -3.53
CA LYS A 301 -23.67 12.05 -2.66
C LYS A 301 -23.24 11.52 -1.29
N ASN A 302 -22.29 10.58 -1.26
CA ASN A 302 -21.82 10.00 0.01
C ASN A 302 -21.08 11.03 0.86
N LEU A 303 -20.20 11.84 0.23
CA LEU A 303 -19.51 12.91 0.93
C LEU A 303 -20.48 13.95 1.50
N MET A 304 -21.49 14.34 0.72
CA MET A 304 -22.53 15.29 1.15
C MET A 304 -23.39 14.73 2.29
N SER A 305 -23.69 13.42 2.27
CA SER A 305 -24.38 12.78 3.39
C SER A 305 -23.56 12.82 4.67
N VAL A 306 -22.23 12.73 4.58
CA VAL A 306 -21.33 12.87 5.74
C VAL A 306 -21.28 14.33 6.19
N ILE A 307 -21.17 15.28 5.25
CA ILE A 307 -21.19 16.72 5.55
C ILE A 307 -22.47 17.10 6.30
N GLN A 308 -23.63 16.71 5.77
CA GLN A 308 -24.92 17.00 6.39
C GLN A 308 -25.03 16.38 7.78
N LYS A 309 -24.66 15.10 7.93
CA LYS A 309 -24.67 14.42 9.24
C LYS A 309 -23.81 15.15 10.27
N GLN A 310 -22.62 15.61 9.86
CA GLN A 310 -21.71 16.31 10.76
C GLN A 310 -22.25 17.69 11.16
N MET A 311 -22.84 18.43 10.22
CA MET A 311 -23.53 19.69 10.53
C MET A 311 -24.72 19.48 11.47
N ASP A 312 -25.47 18.39 11.29
CA ASP A 312 -26.60 18.05 12.17
C ASP A 312 -26.11 17.73 13.60
N ILE A 313 -24.99 16.99 13.74
CA ILE A 313 -24.36 16.72 15.04
C ILE A 313 -23.88 18.02 15.71
N GLU A 314 -23.22 18.90 14.97
CA GLU A 314 -22.73 20.19 15.47
C GLU A 314 -23.87 21.15 15.86
N ALA A 315 -25.04 21.01 15.23
CA ALA A 315 -26.26 21.72 15.60
C ALA A 315 -27.00 21.10 16.80
N GLY A 316 -26.44 20.08 17.46
CA GLY A 316 -27.01 19.42 18.63
C GLY A 316 -27.94 18.24 18.31
N GLY A 317 -27.96 17.77 17.06
CA GLY A 317 -28.68 16.56 16.65
C GLY A 317 -27.93 15.28 17.04
N ASP A 318 -28.67 14.17 17.17
CA ASP A 318 -28.16 12.86 17.57
C ASP A 318 -27.53 12.04 16.41
N GLY A 319 -27.53 12.59 15.19
CA GLY A 319 -26.94 11.94 14.01
C GLY A 319 -27.63 10.62 13.62
N HIS A 320 -28.89 10.40 14.04
CA HIS A 320 -29.60 9.11 13.99
C HIS A 320 -30.09 8.65 12.61
N PHE A 321 -29.76 9.37 11.53
CA PHE A 321 -30.29 9.15 10.18
C PHE A 321 -29.91 7.79 9.53
N TYR A 322 -29.19 6.91 10.24
CA TYR A 322 -28.73 5.61 9.70
C TYR A 322 -28.87 4.41 10.66
N ARG A 323 -29.98 4.28 11.39
CA ARG A 323 -30.35 3.02 12.06
C ARG A 323 -31.00 2.04 11.06
N LYS A 324 -30.24 1.49 10.11
CA LYS A 324 -30.70 0.33 9.31
C LYS A 324 -29.66 -0.79 9.14
N TYR A 325 -28.48 -0.67 9.75
CA TYR A 325 -27.40 -1.66 9.58
C TYR A 325 -26.50 -1.84 10.82
N VAL A 326 -27.11 -1.94 12.02
CA VAL A 326 -26.44 -2.53 13.19
C VAL A 326 -27.43 -3.48 13.85
N SER A 327 -26.96 -4.71 14.08
CA SER A 327 -27.64 -5.84 14.69
C SER A 327 -28.33 -5.47 16.01
N SER A 328 -29.51 -6.04 16.18
CA SER A 328 -30.34 -5.92 17.37
C SER A 328 -29.83 -6.83 18.48
N GLU A 329 -29.32 -6.25 19.55
CA GLU A 329 -29.39 -6.85 20.89
C GLU A 329 -29.83 -5.76 21.86
N THR A 330 -31.11 -5.80 22.23
CA THR A 330 -31.61 -5.41 23.56
C THR A 330 -33.09 -5.80 23.65
N GLU A 331 -33.40 -6.59 24.68
CA GLU A 331 -34.73 -7.10 25.03
C GLU A 331 -35.73 -5.99 25.45
N PRO A 332 -37.05 -6.28 25.43
CA PRO A 332 -38.09 -5.26 25.42
C PRO A 332 -38.53 -4.81 26.83
N PRO A 333 -38.84 -3.52 27.04
CA PRO A 333 -39.72 -3.12 28.13
C PRO A 333 -41.19 -3.20 27.71
N GLU A 334 -42.01 -3.59 28.68
CA GLU A 334 -43.44 -3.90 28.61
C GLU A 334 -44.33 -2.73 28.16
N ALA A 335 -45.49 -3.12 27.65
CA ALA A 335 -46.49 -2.29 27.00
C ALA A 335 -47.02 -1.11 27.86
N SER A 336 -47.05 0.07 27.25
CA SER A 336 -48.14 1.03 27.46
C SER A 336 -48.61 1.54 26.10
N GLN A 337 -49.92 1.49 25.94
CA GLN A 337 -50.66 1.81 24.74
C GLN A 337 -50.73 3.33 24.55
N ASP A 338 -50.75 3.76 23.27
CA ASP A 338 -51.19 5.06 22.74
C ASP A 338 -50.12 5.99 22.17
N SER A 339 -49.82 5.78 20.87
CA SER A 339 -49.97 6.79 19.80
C SER A 339 -49.35 6.23 18.51
N LYS A 340 -50.21 5.76 17.61
CA LYS A 340 -49.81 5.27 16.28
C LYS A 340 -49.54 6.46 15.35
N THR A 341 -48.27 6.83 15.19
CA THR A 341 -47.75 7.38 13.93
C THR A 341 -46.47 6.63 13.60
N ALA A 342 -46.63 5.53 12.85
CA ALA A 342 -45.52 4.70 12.38
C ALA A 342 -44.84 5.40 11.18
N ASP A 343 -43.67 5.97 11.42
CA ASP A 343 -42.76 6.43 10.37
C ASP A 343 -41.96 5.23 9.84
N THR A 344 -42.59 4.52 8.92
CA THR A 344 -42.02 3.40 8.17
C THR A 344 -41.23 3.97 6.99
N SER A 345 -39.90 4.06 7.09
CA SER A 345 -39.02 4.24 5.92
C SER A 345 -38.84 2.89 5.17
N VAL A 346 -39.97 2.41 4.68
CA VAL A 346 -40.06 1.64 3.44
C VAL A 346 -39.92 2.66 2.32
N ASP A 347 -39.18 2.36 1.26
CA ASP A 347 -39.19 3.19 0.05
C ASP A 347 -40.64 3.27 -0.48
N VAL A 348 -41.36 4.33 -0.11
CA VAL A 348 -42.69 4.64 -0.65
C VAL A 348 -42.47 5.30 -2.01
N ASP A 349 -42.04 4.49 -2.98
CA ASP A 349 -41.91 4.84 -4.39
C ASP A 349 -43.17 4.43 -5.17
N LEU A 350 -44.34 4.44 -4.52
CA LEU A 350 -45.57 3.86 -5.07
C LEU A 350 -46.67 4.83 -5.52
N ASP A 351 -46.57 6.15 -5.31
CA ASP A 351 -47.64 7.09 -5.75
C ASP A 351 -47.18 8.47 -6.22
N LEU A 352 -45.90 8.64 -6.60
CA LEU A 352 -45.47 9.88 -7.27
C LEU A 352 -45.68 9.74 -8.78
N ASP A 353 -46.33 10.73 -9.40
CA ASP A 353 -46.43 10.80 -10.86
C ASP A 353 -45.02 10.90 -11.49
N GLU A 354 -44.89 10.43 -12.73
CA GLU A 354 -43.59 10.36 -13.41
C GLU A 354 -42.95 11.74 -13.61
N GLU A 355 -43.74 12.82 -13.66
CA GLU A 355 -43.21 14.18 -13.82
C GLU A 355 -42.65 14.71 -12.50
N ALA A 356 -43.26 14.39 -11.35
CA ALA A 356 -42.75 14.67 -10.01
C ALA A 356 -41.46 13.88 -9.74
N LYS A 357 -41.38 12.61 -10.16
CA LYS A 357 -40.13 11.82 -10.09
C LYS A 357 -39.03 12.43 -10.96
N LYS A 358 -39.37 12.89 -12.16
CA LYS A 358 -38.44 13.52 -13.10
C LYS A 358 -37.97 14.88 -12.61
N GLU A 359 -38.84 15.70 -12.05
CA GLU A 359 -38.49 17.00 -11.46
C GLU A 359 -37.65 16.81 -10.20
N ARG A 360 -37.96 15.83 -9.33
CA ARG A 360 -37.12 15.47 -8.19
C ARG A 360 -35.72 15.02 -8.62
N ARG A 361 -35.62 14.21 -9.69
CA ARG A 361 -34.33 13.82 -10.30
C ARG A 361 -33.58 15.04 -10.85
N ARG A 362 -34.29 15.99 -11.48
CA ARG A 362 -33.72 17.23 -12.02
C ARG A 362 -33.18 18.14 -10.91
N ILE A 363 -33.98 18.41 -9.88
CA ILE A 363 -33.60 19.18 -8.69
C ILE A 363 -32.39 18.54 -8.01
N LYS A 364 -32.41 17.22 -7.80
CA LYS A 364 -31.29 16.48 -7.20
C LYS A 364 -30.03 16.55 -8.06
N LYS A 365 -30.16 16.45 -9.38
CA LYS A 365 -29.03 16.61 -10.32
C LYS A 365 -28.49 18.04 -10.27
N GLN A 366 -29.35 19.06 -10.19
CA GLN A 366 -28.96 20.47 -10.10
C GLN A 366 -28.27 20.78 -8.77
N GLN A 367 -28.79 20.27 -7.65
CA GLN A 367 -28.15 20.34 -6.33
C GLN A 367 -26.78 19.65 -6.34
N LEU A 368 -26.62 18.50 -7.01
CA LEU A 368 -25.32 17.82 -7.13
C LEU A 368 -24.30 18.58 -8.01
N LEU A 369 -24.78 19.39 -8.95
CA LEU A 369 -23.95 20.23 -9.82
C LEU A 369 -23.43 21.49 -9.11
N GLN A 370 -24.02 21.91 -7.98
CA GLN A 370 -23.58 23.10 -7.24
C GLN A 370 -22.32 22.84 -6.38
N PHE A 371 -21.94 21.57 -6.18
CA PHE A 371 -20.80 21.17 -5.34
C PHE A 371 -19.59 20.83 -6.22
N ILE A 372 -18.97 21.86 -6.80
CA ILE A 372 -17.76 21.76 -7.62
C ILE A 372 -16.64 22.51 -6.92
N VAL A 373 -15.47 21.88 -6.85
CA VAL A 373 -14.22 22.54 -6.44
C VAL A 373 -13.34 22.76 -7.66
N PRO A 374 -12.67 23.92 -7.78
CA PRO A 374 -11.67 24.17 -8.81
C PRO A 374 -10.59 23.09 -8.82
N ARG A 375 -10.14 22.69 -10.01
CA ARG A 375 -9.05 21.72 -10.18
C ARG A 375 -8.08 22.18 -11.26
N LEU A 376 -6.79 22.02 -11.01
CA LEU A 376 -5.72 22.14 -12.00
C LEU A 376 -5.11 20.76 -12.25
N SER A 377 -5.19 20.31 -13.51
CA SER A 377 -4.73 18.98 -13.91
C SER A 377 -3.23 18.99 -14.19
N THR A 378 -2.41 19.06 -13.15
CA THR A 378 -0.95 19.13 -13.28
C THR A 378 -0.23 18.46 -12.12
N LEU A 379 1.05 18.13 -12.33
CA LEU A 379 1.94 17.63 -11.29
C LEU A 379 2.51 18.80 -10.49
N MET A 380 2.68 18.58 -9.17
CA MET A 380 3.47 19.48 -8.34
C MET A 380 4.95 19.09 -8.47
N ASN A 381 5.72 19.89 -9.21
CA ASN A 381 7.15 19.72 -9.43
C ASN A 381 7.80 21.08 -9.72
N ASP A 382 9.10 21.10 -10.02
CA ASP A 382 9.84 22.34 -10.29
C ASP A 382 9.33 23.13 -11.50
N GLN A 383 8.65 22.46 -12.45
CA GLN A 383 8.07 23.09 -13.64
C GLN A 383 6.70 23.74 -13.35
N PHE A 384 6.12 23.50 -12.18
CA PHE A 384 4.77 24.00 -11.83
C PHE A 384 4.73 25.53 -11.84
N GLU A 385 5.75 26.19 -11.28
CA GLU A 385 5.84 27.65 -11.20
C GLU A 385 5.88 28.29 -12.60
N ASP A 386 6.63 27.69 -13.54
CA ASP A 386 6.73 28.17 -14.92
C ASP A 386 5.40 28.04 -15.67
N GLN A 387 4.65 26.96 -15.40
CA GLN A 387 3.36 26.69 -16.05
C GLN A 387 2.22 27.54 -15.48
N TYR A 388 2.27 27.85 -14.18
CA TYR A 388 1.20 28.52 -13.45
C TYR A 388 1.74 29.70 -12.60
N PRO A 389 2.27 30.75 -13.25
CA PRO A 389 2.89 31.87 -12.55
C PRO A 389 1.87 32.58 -11.66
N GLY A 390 2.25 32.92 -10.42
CA GLY A 390 1.38 33.62 -9.46
C GLY A 390 0.44 32.71 -8.67
N VAL A 391 0.30 31.43 -9.01
CA VAL A 391 -0.60 30.51 -8.29
C VAL A 391 -0.10 30.24 -6.88
N LEU A 392 1.21 29.99 -6.71
CA LEU A 392 1.82 29.75 -5.41
C LEU A 392 1.85 31.03 -4.57
N GLU A 393 2.16 32.18 -5.17
CA GLU A 393 2.21 33.49 -4.51
C GLU A 393 0.84 33.96 -4.04
N SER A 394 -0.20 33.68 -4.82
CA SER A 394 -1.57 34.05 -4.45
C SER A 394 -2.15 33.12 -3.40
N ALA A 395 -1.67 31.88 -3.27
CA ALA A 395 -2.19 30.92 -2.30
C ALA A 395 -1.94 31.39 -0.85
N SER A 396 -2.87 31.03 0.03
CA SER A 396 -2.72 31.21 1.49
C SER A 396 -1.81 30.14 2.09
N ILE A 397 -2.00 28.88 1.70
CA ILE A 397 -1.30 27.71 2.23
C ILE A 397 -1.32 26.58 1.20
N LEU A 398 -0.28 25.75 1.22
CA LEU A 398 -0.22 24.48 0.49
C LEU A 398 -0.51 23.32 1.44
N ILE A 399 -1.46 22.44 1.10
CA ILE A 399 -1.77 21.27 1.91
C ILE A 399 -1.68 19.99 1.08
N GLY A 400 -1.45 18.86 1.74
CA GLY A 400 -1.51 17.55 1.06
C GLY A 400 -1.60 16.40 2.06
N MET A 401 -2.69 15.64 2.02
CA MET A 401 -2.87 14.48 2.89
C MET A 401 -2.58 13.19 2.14
N HIS A 402 -1.50 12.52 2.53
CA HIS A 402 -0.94 11.37 1.80
C HIS A 402 -0.62 11.70 0.32
N PRO A 403 0.11 12.81 0.02
CA PRO A 403 0.38 13.20 -1.35
C PRO A 403 1.53 12.36 -1.91
N ASP A 404 1.18 11.18 -2.42
CA ASP A 404 2.11 10.25 -3.07
C ASP A 404 2.95 10.97 -4.13
N GLN A 405 4.29 10.81 -4.05
CA GLN A 405 5.31 11.43 -4.91
C GLN A 405 5.37 12.98 -4.87
N ALA A 406 4.35 13.66 -4.35
CA ALA A 406 4.26 15.12 -4.27
C ALA A 406 4.54 15.68 -2.86
N THR A 407 4.80 14.84 -1.86
CA THR A 407 5.06 15.31 -0.48
C THR A 407 6.25 16.26 -0.40
N GLU A 408 7.43 15.84 -0.87
CA GLU A 408 8.62 16.69 -0.85
C GLU A 408 8.48 17.90 -1.78
N PRO A 409 8.05 17.77 -3.05
CA PRO A 409 7.80 18.93 -3.91
C PRO A 409 6.86 19.97 -3.30
N THR A 410 5.84 19.54 -2.55
CA THR A 410 4.93 20.45 -1.83
C THR A 410 5.68 21.25 -0.79
N VAL A 411 6.50 20.60 0.03
CA VAL A 411 7.29 21.26 1.08
C VAL A 411 8.31 22.21 0.45
N ASP A 412 9.05 21.76 -0.57
CA ASP A 412 10.09 22.57 -1.20
C ASP A 412 9.55 23.83 -1.87
N MET A 413 8.42 23.72 -2.59
CA MET A 413 7.77 24.89 -3.17
C MET A 413 7.17 25.81 -2.09
N ALA A 414 6.58 25.26 -1.03
CA ALA A 414 6.09 26.08 0.07
C ALA A 414 7.22 26.90 0.70
N LEU A 415 8.36 26.26 0.99
CA LEU A 415 9.54 26.92 1.55
C LEU A 415 10.12 27.97 0.58
N LYS A 416 10.27 27.62 -0.70
CA LYS A 416 10.75 28.53 -1.77
C LYS A 416 9.90 29.80 -1.87
N HIS A 417 8.58 29.66 -1.85
CA HIS A 417 7.65 30.80 -1.96
C HIS A 417 7.29 31.42 -0.61
N ARG A 418 7.92 30.98 0.49
CA ARG A 418 7.65 31.43 1.87
C ARG A 418 6.16 31.32 2.24
N LYS A 419 5.52 30.25 1.79
CA LYS A 419 4.14 29.92 2.10
C LYS A 419 4.11 28.88 3.21
N PRO A 420 3.20 29.03 4.21
CA PRO A 420 2.95 27.93 5.12
C PRO A 420 2.50 26.69 4.35
N PHE A 421 2.68 25.54 4.98
CA PHE A 421 2.18 24.28 4.47
C PHE A 421 1.75 23.33 5.59
N ALA A 422 0.98 22.32 5.22
CA ALA A 422 0.69 21.17 6.07
C ALA A 422 0.55 19.90 5.23
N VAL A 423 1.41 18.91 5.47
CA VAL A 423 1.41 17.64 4.73
C VAL A 423 1.37 16.44 5.66
N VAL A 424 0.73 15.36 5.23
CA VAL A 424 0.77 14.04 5.92
C VAL A 424 1.60 13.08 5.06
N PRO A 425 2.92 12.94 5.31
CA PRO A 425 3.78 12.04 4.53
C PRO A 425 3.38 10.58 4.73
N CYS A 426 3.31 9.78 3.67
CA CYS A 426 3.01 8.34 3.75
C CYS A 426 4.10 7.48 3.10
N CYS A 427 4.40 7.76 1.84
CA CYS A 427 5.23 6.93 0.99
C CYS A 427 6.61 7.58 0.81
N VAL A 428 7.67 6.85 1.13
CA VAL A 428 9.06 7.35 1.07
C VAL A 428 9.59 7.37 -0.36
N PHE A 429 9.21 6.40 -1.19
CA PHE A 429 9.79 6.21 -2.53
C PHE A 429 11.34 6.19 -2.50
N ALA A 430 11.94 5.51 -1.53
CA ALA A 430 13.40 5.49 -1.31
C ALA A 430 14.19 5.07 -2.56
N HIS A 431 13.68 4.12 -3.34
CA HIS A 431 14.31 3.71 -4.60
C HIS A 431 14.25 4.76 -5.71
N GLU A 432 13.25 5.64 -5.69
CA GLU A 432 13.12 6.74 -6.65
C GLU A 432 13.93 7.97 -6.22
N ASN A 433 14.33 8.04 -4.94
CA ASN A 433 15.07 9.17 -4.36
C ASN A 433 16.27 8.65 -3.52
N PRO A 434 17.18 7.84 -4.12
CA PRO A 434 18.29 7.21 -3.41
C PRO A 434 19.34 8.20 -2.90
N GLU A 435 19.28 9.47 -3.32
CA GLU A 435 20.15 10.57 -2.93
C GLU A 435 19.75 11.25 -1.62
N ARG A 436 18.53 11.04 -1.11
CA ARG A 436 18.08 11.67 0.14
C ARG A 436 18.93 11.22 1.32
N ARG A 437 19.45 12.20 2.07
CA ARG A 437 20.24 11.98 3.29
C ARG A 437 19.70 12.83 4.43
N LEU A 438 19.67 12.24 5.62
CA LEU A 438 19.53 12.97 6.87
C LEU A 438 20.79 13.80 7.14
N ARG A 439 20.71 14.76 8.05
CA ARG A 439 21.84 15.63 8.46
C ARG A 439 23.03 14.84 9.03
N ASP A 440 22.77 13.69 9.64
CA ASP A 440 23.81 12.78 10.15
C ASP A 440 24.43 11.90 9.04
N GLY A 441 23.96 12.01 7.79
CA GLY A 441 24.40 11.22 6.65
C GLY A 441 23.61 9.91 6.47
N GLY A 442 22.62 9.61 7.31
CA GLY A 442 21.78 8.42 7.20
C GLY A 442 20.91 8.42 5.93
N GLU A 443 20.64 7.23 5.40
CA GLU A 443 19.73 7.05 4.26
C GLU A 443 18.26 7.18 4.67
N VAL A 444 17.43 7.74 3.78
CA VAL A 444 16.00 7.94 4.03
C VAL A 444 15.20 6.76 3.47
N ASN A 445 14.99 5.73 4.29
CA ASN A 445 14.38 4.47 3.86
C ASN A 445 13.01 4.20 4.50
N THR A 446 12.72 4.76 5.67
CA THR A 446 11.45 4.62 6.38
C THR A 446 10.63 5.91 6.37
N THR A 447 9.31 5.81 6.62
CA THR A 447 8.46 7.01 6.69
C THR A 447 8.91 7.95 7.81
N PHE A 448 9.48 7.42 8.91
CA PHE A 448 10.02 8.25 9.98
C PHE A 448 11.30 8.96 9.56
N ASP A 449 12.20 8.29 8.82
CA ASP A 449 13.37 8.95 8.23
C ASP A 449 12.91 10.04 7.26
N PHE A 450 11.85 9.80 6.49
CA PHE A 450 11.32 10.80 5.55
C PHE A 450 10.71 12.00 6.27
N ILE A 451 9.96 11.78 7.35
CA ILE A 451 9.46 12.87 8.20
C ILE A 451 10.64 13.66 8.80
N GLN A 452 11.66 12.98 9.32
CA GLN A 452 12.85 13.62 9.87
C GLN A 452 13.59 14.44 8.80
N TYR A 453 13.78 13.85 7.61
CA TYR A 453 14.37 14.51 6.45
C TYR A 453 13.64 15.82 6.09
N LEU A 454 12.29 15.80 6.06
CA LEU A 454 11.50 17.01 5.83
C LEU A 454 11.68 18.03 6.95
N MET A 455 11.66 17.61 8.22
CA MET A 455 11.86 18.47 9.38
C MET A 455 13.26 19.12 9.42
N GLU A 456 14.25 18.53 8.74
CA GLU A 456 15.62 19.02 8.66
C GLU A 456 15.84 20.05 7.55
N LYS A 457 14.88 20.25 6.64
CA LYS A 457 14.98 21.27 5.58
C LYS A 457 15.05 22.67 6.18
N GLU A 458 15.77 23.57 5.51
CA GLU A 458 15.93 24.95 5.95
C GLU A 458 14.62 25.72 5.81
N SER A 459 14.15 26.32 6.90
CA SER A 459 12.91 27.09 6.93
C SER A 459 13.07 28.36 7.76
N SER A 460 12.42 29.43 7.31
CA SER A 460 12.35 30.71 8.04
C SER A 460 11.48 30.64 9.30
N VAL A 461 10.56 29.69 9.37
CA VAL A 461 9.75 29.40 10.57
C VAL A 461 9.94 27.92 10.92
N PRO A 462 10.28 27.58 12.17
CA PRO A 462 10.47 26.19 12.58
C PRO A 462 9.26 25.33 12.24
N MET A 463 9.50 24.24 11.52
CA MET A 463 8.47 23.24 11.22
C MET A 463 8.10 22.47 12.48
N GLN A 464 6.87 21.99 12.54
CA GLN A 464 6.31 21.22 13.64
C GLN A 464 5.71 19.91 13.12
N LYS A 465 5.63 18.92 14.02
CA LYS A 465 4.90 17.69 13.81
C LYS A 465 3.75 17.61 14.80
N ASP A 466 2.55 17.30 14.32
CA ASP A 466 1.38 17.02 15.15
C ASP A 466 0.80 15.63 14.78
N PHE A 467 -0.01 15.06 15.66
CA PHE A 467 -0.72 13.79 15.43
C PHE A 467 -2.20 14.02 15.23
N LEU A 468 -2.76 13.42 14.17
CA LEU A 468 -4.17 13.52 13.84
C LEU A 468 -4.93 12.27 14.36
N PRO A 469 -6.16 12.42 14.90
CA PRO A 469 -6.88 11.32 15.54
C PRO A 469 -7.55 10.35 14.55
N PHE A 470 -6.81 9.81 13.58
CA PHE A 470 -7.30 8.80 12.64
C PHE A 470 -6.36 7.60 12.48
N ASP A 471 -6.90 6.47 12.01
CA ASP A 471 -6.16 5.23 11.77
C ASP A 471 -5.16 5.34 10.61
N GLY A 472 -4.00 4.68 10.74
CA GLY A 472 -2.94 4.67 9.73
C GLY A 472 -1.87 5.74 9.98
N MET A 473 -1.18 6.17 8.93
CA MET A 473 -0.16 7.21 9.01
C MET A 473 -0.81 8.57 9.25
N ASN A 474 -0.65 9.10 10.47
CA ASN A 474 -1.41 10.24 10.98
C ASN A 474 -0.53 11.39 11.49
N ILE A 475 0.77 11.39 11.14
CA ILE A 475 1.68 12.48 11.47
C ILE A 475 1.54 13.56 10.39
N VAL A 476 1.19 14.78 10.81
CA VAL A 476 1.23 15.95 9.95
C VAL A 476 2.51 16.74 10.22
N VAL A 477 3.26 17.04 9.16
CA VAL A 477 4.38 17.98 9.16
C VAL A 477 3.86 19.31 8.64
N HIS A 478 4.03 20.39 9.40
CA HIS A 478 3.47 21.68 9.05
C HIS A 478 4.32 22.85 9.51
N GLN A 479 4.07 24.01 8.92
CA GLN A 479 4.68 25.27 9.31
C GLN A 479 3.62 26.17 9.97
N PRO A 480 3.82 26.60 11.22
CA PRO A 480 2.87 27.49 11.89
C PRO A 480 2.91 28.89 11.27
N LEU A 481 1.82 29.66 11.46
CA LEU A 481 1.81 31.07 11.07
C LEU A 481 2.83 31.84 11.90
N LYS A 482 3.58 32.72 11.23
CA LYS A 482 4.48 33.65 11.91
C LYS A 482 3.62 34.58 12.78
N GLN A 483 3.85 34.57 14.09
CA GLN A 483 3.16 35.51 14.97
C GLN A 483 3.53 36.94 14.53
N PRO A 484 2.55 37.85 14.40
CA PRO A 484 2.86 39.27 14.20
C PRO A 484 3.73 39.73 15.38
N GLN A 485 4.90 40.32 15.06
CA GLN A 485 5.80 40.90 16.04
C GLN A 485 5.18 42.12 16.72
#